data_AF-A0A6L7S5G2-F1
#
_entry.id   AF-A0A6L7S5G2-F1
#
_cell.length_a   1.000
_cell.length_b   1.000
_cell.length_c   1.000
_cell.angle_alpha   90.00
_cell.angle_beta   90.00
_cell.angle_gamma   90.00
#
_symmetry.space_group_name_H-M   'P 1'
#
loop_
_entity.id
_entity.type
_entity.pdbx_description
1 polymer ?
#
loop_
_entity_poly.entity_id
_entity_poly.type
_entity_poly.pdbx_seq_one_letter_code
_entity_poly.pdbx_strand_id
1 'polypeptide(L)'
;LVSIDDDWRKNTTDAVAAQLRDAGFNIKRTILPGSTFWNDWAKYPFSSTNWNHRPLGVQVLALAYRSGEAWNEFGWANPDFDALLTEAQAIADVEKRRAVMAKIQKLIQDEGVTVQPYWRSLYRHAKPGLVGADMHITFEIHLYKLGFAA
;
A
#
# COMPACT_ATOMS: atom_id res chain seq x y z
N LEU A 1 -9.16 13.45 8.37
CA LEU A 1 -8.70 12.65 7.22
C LEU A 1 -7.76 13.49 6.36
N VAL A 2 -6.49 13.09 6.33
CA VAL A 2 -5.39 13.83 5.67
C VAL A 2 -4.92 13.09 4.41
N SER A 3 -4.62 13.81 3.33
CA SER A 3 -3.91 13.24 2.17
C SER A 3 -2.89 14.22 1.64
N ILE A 4 -1.97 13.68 0.85
CA ILE A 4 -1.17 14.46 -0.07
C ILE A 4 -2.05 15.13 -1.14
N ASP A 5 -1.63 16.31 -1.60
CA ASP A 5 -2.17 17.01 -2.76
C ASP A 5 -1.63 16.37 -4.03
N ASP A 6 -2.28 15.29 -4.43
CA ASP A 6 -2.04 14.63 -5.71
C ASP A 6 -3.37 14.30 -6.40
N ASP A 7 -3.31 13.56 -7.50
CA ASP A 7 -4.51 13.21 -8.24
C ASP A 7 -5.30 12.09 -7.55
N TRP A 8 -4.85 10.84 -7.72
CA TRP A 8 -5.65 9.67 -7.36
C TRP A 8 -5.76 9.41 -5.84
N ARG A 9 -4.77 9.77 -5.01
CA ARG A 9 -4.90 9.59 -3.54
C ARG A 9 -5.85 10.63 -3.00
N LYS A 10 -5.70 11.91 -3.38
CA LYS A 10 -6.66 12.95 -2.99
C LYS A 10 -8.10 12.58 -3.33
N ASN A 11 -8.36 12.19 -4.58
CA ASN A 11 -9.71 11.84 -5.05
C ASN A 11 -10.27 10.61 -4.31
N THR A 12 -9.44 9.60 -4.05
CA THR A 12 -9.84 8.44 -3.23
C THR A 12 -10.22 8.85 -1.81
N THR A 13 -9.41 9.70 -1.20
CA THR A 13 -9.63 10.18 0.16
C THR A 13 -10.88 11.05 0.27
N ASP A 14 -11.21 11.81 -0.76
CA ASP A 14 -12.45 12.60 -0.82
C ASP A 14 -13.68 11.70 -0.90
N ALA A 15 -13.61 10.60 -1.67
CA ALA A 15 -14.68 9.59 -1.73
C ALA A 15 -14.89 8.91 -0.38
N VAL A 16 -13.82 8.50 0.31
CA VAL A 16 -13.90 7.94 1.68
C VAL A 16 -14.47 8.96 2.66
N ALA A 17 -14.06 10.23 2.56
CA ALA A 17 -14.61 11.28 3.41
C ALA A 17 -16.12 11.48 3.20
N ALA A 18 -16.61 11.35 1.97
CA ALA A 18 -18.03 11.41 1.65
C ALA A 18 -18.79 10.23 2.27
N GLN A 19 -18.31 9.00 2.08
CA GLN A 19 -18.90 7.79 2.66
C GLN A 19 -18.96 7.85 4.19
N LEU A 20 -17.93 8.38 4.84
CA LEU A 20 -17.93 8.58 6.29
C LEU A 20 -18.98 9.60 6.73
N ARG A 21 -19.18 10.70 5.99
CA ARG A 21 -20.24 11.67 6.27
C ARG A 21 -21.63 11.06 6.10
N ASP A 22 -21.83 10.26 5.05
CA ASP A 22 -23.10 9.54 4.82
C ASP A 22 -23.41 8.55 5.95
N ALA A 23 -22.37 7.94 6.54
CA ALA A 23 -22.48 7.10 7.72
C ALA A 23 -22.64 7.89 9.04
N GLY A 24 -22.72 9.23 9.00
CA GLY A 24 -22.96 10.08 10.17
C GLY A 24 -21.70 10.52 10.92
N PHE A 25 -20.50 10.26 10.41
CA PHE A 25 -19.26 10.72 11.04
C PHE A 25 -18.96 12.19 10.71
N ASN A 26 -18.52 12.94 11.72
CA ASN A 26 -17.98 14.29 11.52
C ASN A 26 -16.51 14.21 11.10
N ILE A 27 -16.21 14.41 9.81
CA ILE A 27 -14.85 14.32 9.26
C ILE A 27 -14.37 15.67 8.73
N LYS A 28 -13.24 16.14 9.27
CA LYS A 28 -12.45 17.22 8.66
C LYS A 28 -11.52 16.67 7.58
N ARG A 29 -11.58 17.28 6.39
CA ARG A 29 -10.69 16.98 5.27
C ARG A 29 -9.54 17.99 5.20
N THR A 30 -8.30 17.49 5.12
CA THR A 30 -7.10 18.32 4.99
C THR A 30 -6.23 17.78 3.86
N ILE A 31 -5.91 18.63 2.88
CA ILE A 31 -5.04 18.30 1.74
C ILE A 31 -3.72 19.05 1.94
N LEU A 32 -2.59 18.35 1.84
CA LEU A 32 -1.27 18.92 2.12
C LEU A 32 -0.32 18.75 0.92
N PRO A 33 0.51 19.75 0.59
CA PRO A 33 1.60 19.57 -0.36
C PRO A 33 2.52 18.41 0.05
N GLY A 34 3.08 17.71 -0.94
CA GLY A 34 3.89 16.51 -0.67
C GLY A 34 5.04 16.71 0.31
N SER A 35 5.76 17.83 0.20
CA SER A 35 6.87 18.17 1.11
C SER A 35 6.42 18.30 2.57
N THR A 36 5.21 18.79 2.82
CA THR A 36 4.63 18.88 4.17
C THR A 36 4.08 17.54 4.62
N PHE A 37 3.34 16.84 3.75
CA PHE A 37 2.71 15.56 4.08
C PHE A 37 3.74 14.54 4.57
N TRP A 38 4.85 14.37 3.85
CA TRP A 38 5.86 13.35 4.17
C TRP A 38 6.68 13.63 5.43
N ASN A 39 6.64 14.83 6.00
CA ASN A 39 7.34 15.11 7.26
C ASN A 39 6.66 14.44 8.47
N ASP A 40 5.34 14.28 8.43
CA ASP A 40 4.54 13.82 9.58
C ASP A 40 3.50 12.75 9.23
N TRP A 41 3.56 12.18 8.03
CA TRP A 41 2.55 11.25 7.52
C TRP A 41 2.21 10.10 8.48
N ALA A 42 3.21 9.48 9.11
CA ALA A 42 3.03 8.37 10.07
C ALA A 42 2.47 8.82 11.44
N LYS A 43 2.41 10.13 11.70
CA LYS A 43 1.83 10.71 12.92
C LYS A 43 0.39 11.18 12.73
N TYR A 44 -0.11 11.21 11.49
CA TYR A 44 -1.47 11.65 11.24
C TYR A 44 -2.47 10.59 11.71
N PRO A 45 -3.42 10.94 12.58
CA PRO A 45 -4.32 9.95 13.22
C PRO A 45 -5.25 9.26 12.23
N PHE A 46 -5.52 9.89 11.08
CA PHE A 46 -6.24 9.26 9.99
C PHE A 46 -5.83 9.90 8.66
N SER A 47 -5.03 9.17 7.89
CA SER A 47 -4.51 9.62 6.60
C SER A 47 -4.54 8.52 5.55
N SER A 48 -4.35 8.91 4.29
CA SER A 48 -4.27 7.99 3.17
C SER A 48 -2.85 7.92 2.63
N THR A 49 -2.33 6.71 2.49
CA THR A 49 -1.01 6.41 1.94
C THR A 49 -1.13 5.34 0.85
N ASN A 50 -0.01 4.88 0.32
CA ASN A 50 0.02 3.72 -0.57
C ASN A 50 1.37 3.01 -0.49
N TRP A 51 1.34 1.70 -0.70
CA TRP A 51 2.55 0.89 -0.81
C TRP A 51 2.69 0.35 -2.22
N ASN A 52 3.88 0.55 -2.79
CA ASN A 52 4.25 -0.02 -4.08
C ASN A 52 4.81 -1.44 -3.89
N HIS A 53 4.90 -2.17 -5.01
CA HIS A 53 5.42 -3.54 -5.03
C HIS A 53 6.78 -3.67 -4.31
N ARG A 54 6.97 -4.83 -3.70
CA ARG A 54 8.23 -5.35 -3.16
C ARG A 54 8.36 -6.82 -3.57
N PRO A 55 9.59 -7.35 -3.76
CA PRO A 55 9.79 -8.74 -4.16
C PRO A 55 8.99 -9.74 -3.31
N LEU A 56 8.84 -9.47 -2.01
CA LEU A 56 8.00 -10.25 -1.11
C LEU A 56 6.97 -9.36 -0.43
N GLY A 57 5.69 -9.76 -0.46
CA GLY A 57 4.61 -9.02 0.19
C GLY A 57 4.81 -8.79 1.70
N VAL A 58 5.47 -9.74 2.39
CA VAL A 58 5.84 -9.61 3.82
C VAL A 58 6.73 -8.40 4.11
N GLN A 59 7.50 -7.90 3.14
CA GLN A 59 8.39 -6.75 3.33
C GLN A 59 7.60 -5.47 3.56
N VAL A 60 6.42 -5.33 2.93
CA VAL A 60 5.56 -4.17 3.16
C VAL A 60 5.06 -4.19 4.60
N LEU A 61 4.54 -5.33 5.07
CA LEU A 61 4.02 -5.46 6.44
C LEU A 61 5.09 -5.20 7.50
N ALA A 62 6.32 -5.64 7.25
CA ALA A 62 7.45 -5.40 8.16
C ALA A 62 7.91 -3.94 8.23
N LEU A 63 7.69 -3.15 7.19
CA LEU A 63 8.00 -1.71 7.24
C LEU A 63 6.82 -0.91 7.76
N ALA A 64 5.62 -1.29 7.34
CA ALA A 64 4.42 -0.49 7.46
C ALA A 64 3.63 -0.74 8.74
N TYR A 65 3.67 -1.96 9.31
CA TYR A 65 2.73 -2.39 10.37
C TYR A 65 3.37 -3.05 11.59
N ARG A 66 4.64 -3.47 11.52
CA ARG A 66 5.33 -4.06 12.69
C ARG A 66 5.44 -3.04 13.83
N SER A 67 5.23 -3.51 15.06
CA SER A 67 5.32 -2.66 16.24
C SER A 67 6.69 -1.98 16.35
N GLY A 68 6.69 -0.67 16.62
CA GLY A 68 7.91 0.10 16.85
C GLY A 68 8.69 0.53 15.59
N GLU A 69 8.27 0.10 14.40
CA GLU A 69 8.90 0.55 13.15
C GLU A 69 8.60 2.02 12.86
N ALA A 70 9.58 2.74 12.32
CA ALA A 70 9.46 4.18 12.07
C ALA A 70 8.39 4.53 11.02
N TRP A 71 8.08 3.58 10.13
CA TRP A 71 7.05 3.72 9.10
C TRP A 71 5.75 2.99 9.46
N ASN A 72 5.54 2.69 10.76
CA ASN A 72 4.31 2.08 11.23
C ASN A 72 3.12 3.04 11.06
N GLU A 73 2.51 3.02 9.89
CA GLU A 73 1.44 3.95 9.50
C GLU A 73 0.09 3.58 10.10
N PHE A 74 -0.05 2.35 10.59
CA PHE A 74 -1.26 1.93 11.31
C PHE A 74 -1.32 2.55 12.70
N GLY A 75 -0.17 2.96 13.27
CA GLY A 75 -0.10 3.36 14.67
C GLY A 75 -0.53 2.22 15.61
N TRP A 76 -0.42 0.97 15.16
CA TRP A 76 -0.90 -0.23 15.83
C TRP A 76 0.28 -1.07 16.30
N ALA A 77 0.15 -1.69 17.48
CA ALA A 77 1.14 -2.59 18.02
C ALA A 77 0.45 -3.85 18.54
N ASN A 78 0.82 -5.00 17.99
CA ASN A 78 0.25 -6.29 18.37
C ASN A 78 1.34 -7.38 18.36
N PRO A 79 1.61 -8.04 19.51
CA PRO A 79 2.65 -9.05 19.61
C PRO A 79 2.36 -10.33 18.82
N ASP A 80 1.09 -10.71 18.66
CA ASP A 80 0.69 -11.88 17.85
C ASP A 80 0.93 -11.62 16.36
N PHE A 81 0.64 -10.40 15.90
CA PHE A 81 0.98 -9.96 14.56
C PHE A 81 2.50 -10.01 14.33
N ASP A 82 3.28 -9.45 15.26
CA ASP A 82 4.74 -9.42 15.14
C ASP A 82 5.35 -10.82 15.12
N ALA A 83 4.80 -11.76 15.91
CA ALA A 83 5.21 -13.16 15.93
C ALA A 83 4.90 -13.85 14.59
N LEU A 84 3.66 -13.73 14.09
CA LEU A 84 3.27 -14.29 12.79
C LEU A 84 4.09 -13.72 11.64
N LEU A 85 4.36 -12.41 11.67
CA LEU A 85 5.18 -11.76 10.65
C LEU A 85 6.63 -12.26 10.69
N THR A 86 7.19 -12.46 11.88
CA THR A 86 8.52 -13.06 12.04
C THR A 86 8.57 -14.47 11.46
N GLU A 87 7.56 -15.30 11.74
CA GLU A 87 7.42 -16.63 11.15
C GLU A 87 7.35 -16.56 9.62
N ALA A 88 6.50 -15.68 9.07
CA ALA A 88 6.32 -15.52 7.63
C ALA A 88 7.61 -15.08 6.91
N GLN A 89 8.46 -14.27 7.56
CA GLN A 89 9.76 -13.85 7.02
C GLN A 89 10.78 -15.00 6.99
N ALA A 90 10.68 -15.97 7.89
CA ALA A 90 11.59 -17.12 7.96
C ALA A 90 11.22 -18.24 6.98
N ILE A 91 10.02 -18.24 6.39
CA ILE A 91 9.54 -19.27 5.47
C ILE A 91 9.93 -18.94 4.02
N ALA A 92 10.78 -19.78 3.43
CA ALA A 92 11.14 -19.70 2.01
C ALA A 92 10.07 -20.29 1.07
N ASP A 93 9.38 -21.35 1.51
CA ASP A 93 8.35 -22.04 0.73
C ASP A 93 7.08 -21.19 0.59
N VAL A 94 6.63 -20.99 -0.64
CA VAL A 94 5.53 -20.06 -0.94
C VAL A 94 4.21 -20.54 -0.35
N GLU A 95 3.90 -21.84 -0.42
CA GLU A 95 2.62 -22.37 0.02
C GLU A 95 2.52 -22.44 1.54
N LYS A 96 3.63 -22.77 2.22
CA LYS A 96 3.72 -22.66 3.68
C LYS A 96 3.55 -21.21 4.14
N ARG A 97 4.23 -20.26 3.47
CA ARG A 97 4.12 -18.83 3.82
C ARG A 97 2.72 -18.30 3.56
N ARG A 98 2.04 -18.77 2.50
CA ARG A 98 0.65 -18.38 2.17
C ARG A 98 -0.30 -18.65 3.35
N ALA A 99 -0.17 -19.80 4.00
CA ALA A 99 -1.00 -20.15 5.15
C ALA A 99 -0.79 -19.18 6.34
N VAL A 100 0.45 -18.79 6.62
CA VAL A 100 0.77 -17.80 7.68
C VAL A 100 0.27 -16.41 7.31
N MET A 101 0.47 -16.00 6.04
CA MET A 101 -0.02 -14.73 5.52
C MET A 101 -1.55 -14.59 5.62
N ALA A 102 -2.30 -15.68 5.41
CA ALA A 102 -3.75 -15.66 5.58
C ALA A 102 -4.15 -15.32 7.03
N LYS A 103 -3.43 -15.87 8.03
CA LYS A 103 -3.65 -15.54 9.45
C LYS A 103 -3.34 -14.08 9.74
N ILE A 104 -2.22 -13.58 9.23
CA ILE A 104 -1.82 -12.17 9.38
C ILE A 104 -2.89 -11.23 8.82
N GLN A 105 -3.34 -11.49 7.59
CA GLN A 105 -4.36 -10.67 6.93
C GLN A 105 -5.71 -10.75 7.65
N LYS A 106 -6.06 -11.93 8.17
CA LYS A 106 -7.28 -12.10 8.97
C LYS A 106 -7.23 -11.28 10.26
N LEU A 107 -6.11 -11.29 10.97
CA LEU A 107 -5.93 -10.48 12.18
C LEU A 107 -6.08 -8.98 11.89
N ILE A 108 -5.43 -8.47 10.83
CA ILE A 108 -5.58 -7.08 10.39
C ILE A 108 -7.06 -6.75 10.12
N GLN A 109 -7.77 -7.65 9.44
CA GLN A 109 -9.19 -7.47 9.12
C GLN A 109 -10.07 -7.45 10.38
N ASP A 110 -9.83 -8.38 11.31
CA ASP A 110 -10.63 -8.52 12.53
C ASP A 110 -10.45 -7.34 13.48
N GLU A 111 -9.25 -6.76 13.54
CA GLU A 111 -8.99 -5.57 14.36
C GLU A 111 -9.34 -4.24 13.66
N GLY A 112 -9.60 -4.26 12.35
CA GLY A 112 -10.07 -3.09 11.61
C GLY A 112 -9.07 -1.92 11.59
N VAL A 113 -7.77 -2.21 11.65
CA VAL A 113 -6.69 -1.21 11.80
C VAL A 113 -6.45 -0.36 10.55
N THR A 114 -7.03 -0.72 9.41
CA THR A 114 -6.93 0.05 8.17
C THR A 114 -8.15 -0.11 7.27
N VAL A 115 -8.34 0.85 6.37
CA VAL A 115 -9.28 0.75 5.25
C VAL A 115 -8.46 0.59 3.98
N GLN A 116 -8.47 -0.61 3.38
CA GLN A 116 -7.83 -0.86 2.09
C GLN A 116 -8.88 -1.01 0.98
N PRO A 117 -9.20 0.08 0.25
CA PRO A 117 -10.34 0.09 -0.67
C PRO A 117 -10.07 -0.62 -2.00
N TYR A 118 -8.80 -0.74 -2.42
CA TYR A 118 -8.46 -1.35 -3.70
C TYR A 118 -6.99 -1.79 -3.79
N TRP A 119 -6.72 -2.59 -4.84
CA TRP A 119 -5.41 -2.77 -5.43
C TRP A 119 -5.40 -2.11 -6.80
N ARG A 120 -4.35 -1.34 -7.11
CA ARG A 120 -4.29 -0.61 -8.38
C ARG A 120 -3.88 -1.55 -9.52
N SER A 121 -4.64 -1.53 -10.60
CA SER A 121 -4.16 -1.99 -11.89
C SER A 121 -3.33 -0.90 -12.55
N LEU A 122 -2.22 -1.29 -13.15
CA LEU A 122 -1.23 -0.39 -13.73
C LEU A 122 -1.02 -0.79 -15.18
N TYR A 123 -1.16 0.17 -16.08
CA TYR A 123 -1.15 -0.07 -17.51
C TYR A 123 -0.06 0.76 -18.18
N ARG A 124 0.60 0.15 -19.17
CA ARG A 124 1.57 0.81 -20.04
C ARG A 124 1.02 0.72 -21.45
N HIS A 125 0.87 1.86 -22.10
CA HIS A 125 0.47 1.92 -23.49
C HIS A 125 1.72 2.05 -24.36
N ALA A 126 1.77 1.27 -25.43
CA ALA A 126 2.84 1.28 -26.40
C ALA A 126 2.26 1.44 -27.81
N LYS A 127 3.00 2.09 -28.71
CA LYS A 127 2.62 2.18 -30.12
C LYS A 127 2.59 0.78 -30.74
N PRO A 128 1.64 0.46 -31.64
CA PRO A 128 1.73 -0.75 -32.45
C PRO A 128 3.11 -0.88 -33.13
N GLY A 129 3.68 -2.08 -33.06
CA GLY A 129 5.02 -2.38 -33.58
C GLY A 129 6.16 -2.16 -32.58
N LEU A 130 5.96 -1.51 -31.43
CA LEU A 130 6.97 -1.47 -30.36
C LEU A 130 6.92 -2.79 -29.56
N VAL A 131 8.02 -3.55 -29.55
CA VAL A 131 8.17 -4.81 -28.81
C VAL A 131 9.01 -4.61 -27.54
N GLY A 132 8.82 -5.50 -26.55
CA GLY A 132 9.53 -5.46 -25.26
C GLY A 132 9.11 -4.32 -24.32
N ALA A 133 8.00 -3.63 -24.64
CA ALA A 133 7.46 -2.51 -23.88
C ALA A 133 6.44 -2.93 -22.79
N ASP A 134 6.46 -4.19 -22.36
CA ASP A 134 5.55 -4.71 -21.35
C ASP A 134 5.68 -3.95 -20.01
N MET A 135 4.59 -3.95 -19.23
CA MET A 135 4.63 -3.38 -17.87
C MET A 135 5.41 -4.31 -16.95
N HIS A 136 6.54 -3.83 -16.43
CA HIS A 136 7.26 -4.53 -15.37
C HIS A 136 6.63 -4.21 -14.01
N ILE A 137 6.56 -5.19 -13.10
CA ILE A 137 5.91 -5.05 -11.79
C ILE A 137 6.57 -3.99 -10.88
N THR A 138 7.87 -3.72 -11.07
CA THR A 138 8.61 -2.64 -10.40
C THR A 138 8.62 -1.32 -11.19
N PHE A 139 7.82 -1.20 -12.26
CA PHE A 139 7.82 -0.09 -13.22
C PHE A 139 9.11 0.13 -14.03
N GLU A 140 10.06 -0.80 -13.96
CA GLU A 140 11.27 -0.73 -14.76
C GLU A 140 10.98 -0.63 -16.27
N ILE A 141 11.90 0.04 -16.96
CA ILE A 141 11.96 0.08 -18.42
C ILE A 141 13.26 -0.62 -18.82
N HIS A 142 13.14 -1.83 -19.37
CA HIS A 142 14.29 -2.59 -19.86
C HIS A 142 14.59 -2.12 -21.29
N LEU A 143 15.25 -0.95 -21.41
CA LEU A 143 15.52 -0.31 -22.71
C LEU A 143 16.19 -1.26 -23.73
N TYR A 144 17.05 -2.17 -23.25
CA TYR A 144 17.75 -3.16 -24.06
C TYR A 144 16.83 -4.25 -24.66
N LYS A 145 15.57 -4.34 -24.22
CA LYS A 145 14.54 -5.21 -24.80
C LYS A 145 13.61 -4.47 -25.76
N LEU A 146 13.69 -3.14 -25.81
CA LEU A 146 12.84 -2.34 -26.69
C LEU A 146 13.31 -2.44 -28.14
N GLY A 147 12.37 -2.56 -29.07
CA GLY A 147 12.65 -2.54 -30.50
C GLY A 147 11.39 -2.34 -31.32
N PHE A 148 11.53 -2.12 -32.63
CA PHE A 148 10.40 -2.16 -33.55
C PHE A 148 10.32 -3.54 -34.21
N ALA A 149 9.13 -4.12 -34.26
CA ALA A 149 8.85 -5.31 -35.05
C ALA A 149 9.18 -5.03 -36.53
N ALA A 150 9.74 -6.04 -37.19
CA ALA A 150 10.08 -6.01 -38.61
C ALA A 150 8.83 -6.09 -39.50
#